data_AF-A0A379W8Y4-F1
#
_entry.id   AF-A0A379W8Y4-F1
#
_cell.length_a   1.000
_cell.length_b   1.000
_cell.length_c   1.000
_cell.angle_alpha   90.00
_cell.angle_beta   90.00
_cell.angle_gamma   90.00
#
_symmetry.space_group_name_H-M   'P 1'
#
loop_
_entity.id
_entity.type
_entity.pdbx_description
1 polymer ?
#
loop_
_entity_poly.entity_id
_entity_poly.type
_entity_poly.pdbx_seq_one_letter_code
_entity_poly.pdbx_strand_id
1 'polypeptide(L)'
;MNTSDMHPFIHPLSAAVDPAWESKSDWEIYKGIAKKFSEVCVGHLGKETDVVTLPIQHDSAAELAQPLDVKDWKKGECDLIPGKTAPHHHDR
;
A
#
# COMPACT_ATOMS: atom_id res chain seq x y z
N MET A 1 4.96 -12.33 -14.13
CA MET A 1 5.86 -11.50 -14.94
C MET A 1 7.23 -11.57 -14.27
N ASN A 2 8.30 -11.87 -15.01
CA ASN A 2 9.65 -11.99 -14.44
C ASN A 2 10.60 -11.05 -15.19
N THR A 3 11.30 -10.23 -14.41
CA THR A 3 12.47 -9.44 -14.83
C THR A 3 13.47 -9.52 -13.66
N SER A 4 14.75 -9.33 -13.94
CA SER A 4 15.80 -9.35 -12.92
C SER A 4 16.84 -8.29 -13.21
N ASP A 5 17.53 -7.80 -12.18
CA ASP A 5 18.59 -6.79 -12.28
C ASP A 5 19.72 -7.17 -13.26
N MET A 6 19.83 -8.46 -13.61
CA MET A 6 20.85 -8.99 -14.51
C MET A 6 20.63 -8.61 -15.99
N HIS A 7 19.40 -8.25 -16.40
CA HIS A 7 19.10 -7.93 -17.80
C HIS A 7 17.87 -7.01 -17.95
N PRO A 8 17.79 -6.21 -19.03
CA PRO A 8 16.66 -5.28 -19.23
C PRO A 8 15.41 -5.94 -19.84
N PHE A 9 15.37 -7.27 -19.98
CA PHE A 9 14.22 -7.98 -20.53
C PHE A 9 13.12 -8.20 -19.49
N ILE A 10 11.87 -8.13 -19.98
CA ILE A 10 10.68 -8.50 -19.24
C ILE A 10 9.99 -9.66 -19.96
N HIS A 11 9.77 -10.76 -19.26
CA HIS A 11 9.18 -11.97 -19.84
C HIS A 11 7.89 -12.40 -19.11
N PRO A 12 6.89 -12.89 -19.87
CA PRO A 12 5.67 -13.41 -19.27
C PRO A 12 5.92 -14.75 -18.58
N LEU A 13 5.04 -15.07 -17.62
CA LEU A 13 4.84 -16.45 -17.18
C LEU A 13 3.55 -16.93 -17.84
N SER A 14 3.58 -18.09 -18.49
CA SER A 14 2.43 -18.68 -19.19
C SER A 14 2.05 -19.99 -18.54
N ALA A 15 0.74 -20.25 -18.44
CA ALA A 15 0.25 -21.57 -18.07
C ALA A 15 0.54 -22.54 -19.22
N ALA A 16 1.44 -23.51 -18.99
CA ALA A 16 1.69 -24.57 -19.95
C ALA A 16 0.53 -25.58 -20.00
N VAL A 17 -0.11 -25.80 -18.86
CA VAL A 17 -1.33 -26.58 -18.66
C VAL A 17 -2.18 -25.87 -17.60
N ASP A 18 -3.46 -26.22 -17.53
CA ASP A 18 -4.33 -25.73 -16.47
C ASP A 18 -3.82 -26.18 -15.08
N PRO A 19 -4.08 -25.39 -14.02
CA PRO A 19 -3.70 -25.75 -12.67
C PRO A 19 -4.21 -27.14 -12.27
N ALA A 20 -3.32 -27.98 -11.72
CA ALA A 20 -3.69 -29.32 -11.30
C ALA A 20 -4.64 -29.31 -10.09
N TRP A 21 -5.56 -30.28 -10.06
CA TRP A 21 -6.60 -30.41 -9.03
C TRP A 21 -7.43 -29.12 -8.86
N GLU A 22 -7.65 -28.67 -7.63
CA GLU A 22 -8.40 -27.44 -7.32
C GLU A 22 -7.48 -26.21 -7.18
N SER A 23 -6.22 -26.33 -7.60
CA SER A 23 -5.27 -25.22 -7.54
C SER A 23 -5.75 -24.05 -8.40
N LYS A 24 -5.37 -22.84 -8.01
CA LYS A 24 -5.72 -21.59 -8.71
C LYS A 24 -4.51 -20.66 -8.69
N SER A 25 -4.44 -19.74 -9.65
CA SER A 25 -3.45 -18.66 -9.58
C SER A 25 -3.80 -17.69 -8.44
N ASP A 26 -2.81 -16.98 -7.91
CA ASP A 26 -3.05 -15.99 -6.84
C ASP A 26 -4.10 -14.96 -7.23
N TRP A 27 -4.13 -14.55 -8.51
CA TRP A 27 -5.14 -13.65 -9.05
C TRP A 27 -6.56 -14.22 -8.91
N GLU A 28 -6.79 -15.49 -9.29
CA GLU A 28 -8.11 -16.11 -9.16
C GLU A 28 -8.47 -16.40 -7.70
N ILE A 29 -7.48 -16.69 -6.85
CA ILE A 29 -7.68 -16.87 -5.41
C ILE A 29 -8.19 -15.56 -4.78
N TYR A 30 -7.45 -14.45 -4.93
CA TYR A 30 -7.84 -13.18 -4.34
C TYR A 30 -9.12 -12.61 -4.96
N LYS A 31 -9.39 -12.85 -6.24
CA LYS A 31 -10.67 -12.49 -6.86
C LYS A 31 -11.84 -13.24 -6.22
N GLY A 32 -11.68 -14.55 -5.98
CA GLY A 32 -12.68 -15.37 -5.31
C GLY A 32 -12.94 -14.90 -3.87
N ILE A 33 -11.87 -14.59 -3.13
CA ILE A 33 -11.95 -14.04 -1.77
C ILE A 33 -12.66 -12.68 -1.78
N ALA A 34 -12.27 -11.77 -2.68
CA ALA A 34 -12.89 -10.45 -2.79
C ALA A 34 -14.39 -10.55 -3.10
N LYS A 35 -14.79 -11.48 -3.99
CA LYS A 35 -16.22 -11.74 -4.25
C LYS A 35 -16.94 -12.13 -2.97
N LYS A 36 -16.37 -13.07 -2.19
CA LYS A 36 -17.03 -13.54 -0.98
C LYS A 36 -17.06 -12.48 0.13
N PHE A 37 -15.98 -11.73 0.28
CA PHE A 37 -15.90 -10.62 1.21
C PHE A 37 -16.99 -9.59 0.93
N SER A 38 -17.18 -9.19 -0.33
CA SER A 38 -18.21 -8.22 -0.73
C SER A 38 -19.64 -8.69 -0.44
N GLU A 39 -19.91 -10.00 -0.47
CA GLU A 39 -21.22 -10.55 -0.06
C GLU A 39 -21.38 -10.53 1.47
N VAL A 40 -20.34 -10.89 2.21
CA VAL A 40 -20.39 -11.10 3.67
C VAL A 40 -20.30 -9.79 4.44
N CYS A 41 -19.70 -8.73 3.88
CA CYS A 41 -19.57 -7.44 4.57
C CYS A 41 -20.88 -6.64 4.65
N VAL A 42 -21.91 -6.99 3.86
CA VAL A 42 -23.18 -6.26 3.82
C VAL A 42 -23.88 -6.32 5.18
N GLY A 43 -24.25 -5.15 5.70
CA GLY A 43 -24.81 -5.00 7.05
C GLY A 43 -23.76 -4.78 8.14
N HIS A 44 -22.48 -4.88 7.81
CA HIS A 44 -21.35 -4.59 8.69
C HIS A 44 -20.49 -3.43 8.20
N LEU A 45 -20.20 -3.37 6.90
CA LEU A 45 -19.38 -2.35 6.24
C LEU A 45 -20.04 -1.91 4.93
N GLY A 46 -20.02 -0.62 4.65
CA GLY A 46 -20.61 0.03 3.47
C GLY A 46 -19.64 1.03 2.85
N LYS A 47 -20.10 2.28 2.70
CA LYS A 47 -19.22 3.38 2.27
C LYS A 47 -18.61 4.00 3.51
N GLU A 48 -17.37 3.63 3.78
CA GLU A 48 -16.63 4.10 4.94
C GLU A 48 -15.74 5.28 4.58
N THR A 49 -15.43 6.09 5.58
CA THR A 49 -14.36 7.10 5.53
C THR A 49 -13.19 6.57 6.33
N ASP A 50 -12.00 6.52 5.71
CA ASP A 50 -10.80 6.02 6.35
C ASP A 50 -9.77 7.13 6.55
N VAL A 51 -9.14 7.14 7.74
CA VAL A 51 -8.09 8.09 8.10
C VAL A 51 -6.76 7.36 8.03
N VAL A 52 -6.01 7.61 6.96
CA VAL A 52 -4.78 6.86 6.68
C VAL A 52 -3.57 7.73 6.93
N THR A 53 -2.67 7.24 7.80
CA THR A 53 -1.35 7.86 7.98
C THR A 53 -0.40 7.45 6.86
N LEU A 54 0.28 8.41 6.26
CA LEU A 54 1.29 8.17 5.22
C LEU A 54 2.61 8.86 5.63
N PRO A 55 3.72 8.12 5.74
CA PRO A 55 5.00 8.72 6.09
C PRO A 55 5.48 9.66 4.98
N ILE A 56 6.39 10.57 5.34
CA ILE A 56 7.07 11.44 4.40
C ILE A 56 7.81 10.57 3.38
N GLN A 57 7.47 10.73 2.09
CA GLN A 57 8.02 9.91 1.00
C GLN A 57 9.26 10.58 0.38
N HIS A 58 10.24 9.76 -0.01
CA HIS A 58 11.26 10.16 -0.98
C HIS A 58 10.62 10.43 -2.35
N ASP A 59 11.30 11.18 -3.22
CA ASP A 59 10.82 11.62 -4.54
C ASP A 59 9.51 12.43 -4.46
N SER A 60 9.34 13.16 -3.36
CA SER A 60 8.19 14.03 -3.12
C SER A 60 8.64 15.36 -2.54
N ALA A 61 7.87 16.43 -2.74
CA ALA A 61 8.22 17.74 -2.15
C ALA A 61 8.36 17.71 -0.62
N ALA A 62 7.71 16.73 0.04
CA ALA A 62 7.79 16.56 1.49
C ALA A 62 9.13 15.97 1.96
N GLU A 63 9.97 15.42 1.06
CA GLU A 63 11.27 14.85 1.42
C GLU A 63 12.20 15.87 2.11
N LEU A 64 11.97 17.17 1.87
CA LEU A 64 12.66 18.30 2.49
C LEU A 64 12.11 18.65 3.90
N ALA A 65 11.88 17.63 4.73
CA ALA A 65 11.15 17.73 5.99
C ALA A 65 11.90 18.45 7.12
N GLN A 66 12.92 17.80 7.69
CA GLN A 66 13.75 18.30 8.79
C GLN A 66 15.21 18.39 8.30
N PRO A 67 15.66 19.56 7.80
CA PRO A 67 16.89 19.65 7.03
C PRO A 67 18.19 19.66 7.84
N LEU A 68 18.15 20.01 9.13
CA LEU A 68 19.34 20.29 9.93
C LEU A 68 19.48 19.41 11.17
N ASP A 69 18.37 19.19 11.87
CA ASP A 69 18.30 18.47 13.14
C ASP A 69 17.06 17.57 13.18
N VAL A 70 16.96 16.77 14.24
CA VAL A 70 15.81 15.91 14.52
C VAL A 70 15.05 16.52 15.69
N LYS A 71 13.76 16.78 15.48
CA LYS A 71 12.83 17.29 16.50
C LYS A 71 11.64 16.36 16.66
N ASP A 72 11.34 16.03 17.92
CA ASP A 72 10.23 15.18 18.32
C ASP A 72 9.09 16.05 18.89
N TRP A 73 7.98 16.14 18.15
CA TRP A 73 6.79 16.88 18.56
C TRP A 73 6.20 16.36 19.87
N LYS A 74 6.36 15.06 20.18
CA LYS A 74 5.81 14.45 21.41
C LYS A 74 6.60 14.88 22.65
N LYS A 75 7.85 15.35 22.48
CA LYS A 75 8.68 15.95 23.53
C LYS A 75 8.54 17.47 23.63
N GLY A 76 7.71 18.08 22.76
CA GLY A 76 7.54 19.54 22.71
C GLY A 76 8.70 20.27 22.02
N GLU A 77 9.52 19.56 21.24
CA GLU A 77 10.67 20.16 20.52
C GLU A 77 10.24 20.89 19.23
N CYS A 78 9.05 20.56 18.70
CA CYS A 78 8.41 21.19 17.55
C CYS A 78 6.88 20.99 17.56
N ASP A 79 6.16 21.69 16.69
CA ASP A 79 4.73 21.47 16.47
C ASP A 79 4.48 20.16 15.69
N LEU A 80 3.31 19.55 15.87
CA LEU A 80 2.84 18.42 15.06
C LEU A 80 2.30 18.95 13.72
N ILE A 81 3.11 18.84 12.66
CA ILE A 81 2.79 19.28 11.30
C ILE A 81 2.81 18.04 10.38
N PRO A 82 1.63 17.53 9.98
CA PRO A 82 1.51 16.40 9.08
C PRO A 82 2.23 16.65 7.74
N GLY A 83 3.07 15.71 7.33
CA GLY A 83 3.89 15.82 6.12
C GLY A 83 5.20 16.59 6.31
N LYS A 84 5.56 16.99 7.53
CA LYS A 84 6.83 17.68 7.82
C LYS A 84 7.49 17.23 9.12
N THR A 85 6.77 17.31 10.23
CA THR A 85 7.27 16.84 11.55
C THR A 85 6.50 15.60 12.06
N ALA A 86 5.46 15.20 11.33
CA ALA A 86 4.64 14.00 11.55
C ALA A 86 4.26 13.38 10.19
N PRO A 87 3.75 12.13 10.13
CA PRO A 87 3.20 11.59 8.89
C PRO A 87 2.04 12.44 8.36
N HIS A 88 1.81 12.43 7.05
CA HIS A 88 0.57 12.94 6.48
C HIS A 88 -0.61 12.14 7.06
N HIS A 89 -1.78 12.76 7.16
CA HIS A 89 -3.05 12.05 7.29
C HIS A 89 -3.94 12.47 6.12
N HIS A 90 -4.61 11.50 5.51
CA HIS A 90 -5.58 11.75 4.44
C HIS A 90 -6.91 11.14 4.84
N ASP A 91 -7.98 11.90 4.68
CA ASP A 91 -9.34 11.39 4.74
C ASP A 91 -9.71 10.94 3.31
N ARG A 92 -9.98 9.65 3.13
CA ARG A 92 -10.44 9.09 1.85
C ARG A 92 -11.84 8.51 1.97
#